data_AF-A0A1G3B938-F1
#
_entry.id   AF-A0A1G3B938-F1
#
_cell.length_a   1.000
_cell.length_b   1.000
_cell.length_c   1.000
_cell.angle_alpha   90.00
_cell.angle_beta   90.00
_cell.angle_gamma   90.00
#
_symmetry.space_group_name_H-M   'P 1'
#
loop_
_entity.id
_entity.type
_entity.pdbx_description
1 polymer ?
#
loop_
_entity_poly.entity_id
_entity_poly.type
_entity_poly.pdbx_seq_one_letter_code
_entity_poly.pdbx_strand_id
1 'polypeptide(L)'
;MIPSNIQRAKAQKLKLEDIFNAINDPIVVFDRKFNVIKINKAAKKFFIENPTGKKCFYTKHKFALACKNCPTWQTLKTGRVMTSEILSPKSRLPLLLKTYPIYNRLRNVKGAVLIGRESSDIPIKWKI
;
A
#
# COMPACT_ATOMS: atom_id res chain seq x y z
N MET A 1 -14.38 32.80 16.24
CA MET A 1 -14.77 31.47 16.77
C MET A 1 -13.60 30.51 16.66
N ILE A 2 -13.16 29.89 17.75
CA ILE A 2 -12.10 28.87 17.74
C ILE A 2 -12.74 27.51 17.44
N PRO A 3 -12.32 26.77 16.40
CA PRO A 3 -12.92 25.48 16.06
C PRO A 3 -12.67 24.44 17.15
N SER A 4 -13.70 23.64 17.46
CA SER A 4 -13.65 22.60 18.50
C SER A 4 -12.66 21.48 18.17
N ASN A 5 -12.24 20.70 19.17
CA ASN A 5 -11.33 19.57 19.00
C ASN A 5 -11.84 18.54 17.97
N ILE A 6 -13.16 18.33 17.91
CA ILE A 6 -13.80 17.44 16.92
C ILE A 6 -13.65 18.00 15.50
N GLN A 7 -13.88 19.30 15.31
CA GLN A 7 -13.73 19.95 14.00
C GLN A 7 -12.28 19.89 13.51
N ARG A 8 -11.32 20.13 14.41
CA ARG A 8 -9.88 20.03 14.10
C ARG A 8 -9.49 18.62 13.69
N ALA A 9 -9.92 17.59 14.43
CA ALA A 9 -9.63 16.20 14.10
C ALA A 9 -10.24 15.77 12.75
N LYS A 10 -11.48 16.21 12.47
CA LYS A 10 -12.15 15.95 11.18
C LYS A 10 -11.40 16.62 10.02
N ALA A 11 -11.01 17.89 10.17
CA ALA A 11 -10.25 18.62 9.16
C ALA A 11 -8.88 17.96 8.87
N GLN A 12 -8.17 17.50 9.91
CA GLN A 12 -6.91 16.78 9.74
C GLN A 12 -7.11 15.44 9.00
N LYS A 13 -8.17 14.69 9.34
CA LYS A 13 -8.50 13.44 8.64
C LYS A 13 -8.79 13.66 7.16
N LEU A 14 -9.59 14.68 6.83
CA LEU A 14 -9.91 15.03 5.44
C LEU A 14 -8.64 15.43 4.67
N LYS A 15 -7.82 16.31 5.24
CA LYS A 15 -6.55 16.72 4.63
C LYS A 15 -5.63 15.52 4.34
N LEU A 16 -5.53 14.56 5.25
CA LEU A 16 -4.75 13.35 5.04
C LEU A 16 -5.36 12.45 3.96
N GLU A 17 -6.68 12.38 3.87
CA GLU A 17 -7.39 11.65 2.81
C GLU A 17 -7.16 12.27 1.43
N ASP A 18 -7.15 13.59 1.33
CA ASP A 18 -6.90 14.31 0.09
C ASP A 18 -5.46 14.05 -0.40
N ILE A 19 -4.46 14.20 0.47
CA ILE A 19 -3.06 13.89 0.14
C ILE A 19 -2.91 12.44 -0.29
N PHE A 20 -3.50 11.50 0.46
CA PHE A 20 -3.41 10.08 0.18
C PHE A 20 -4.04 9.71 -1.17
N ASN A 21 -5.15 10.35 -1.55
CA ASN A 21 -5.83 10.12 -2.81
C ASN A 21 -5.24 10.90 -4.00
N ALA A 22 -4.49 11.98 -3.76
CA ALA A 22 -3.77 12.74 -4.78
C ALA A 22 -2.57 11.96 -5.35
N ILE A 23 -2.04 10.97 -4.62
CA ILE A 23 -0.95 10.12 -5.09
C ILE A 23 -1.47 9.13 -6.15
N ASN A 24 -0.87 9.17 -7.34
CA ASN A 24 -1.24 8.32 -8.48
C ASN A 24 -0.62 6.91 -8.43
N ASP A 25 0.41 6.71 -7.62
CA ASP A 25 0.93 5.38 -7.29
C ASP A 25 -0.12 4.62 -6.45
N PRO A 26 -0.45 3.35 -6.76
CA PRO A 26 -1.32 2.55 -5.90
C PRO A 26 -0.70 2.34 -4.52
N ILE A 27 -1.43 2.73 -3.47
CA ILE A 27 -1.04 2.53 -2.06
C ILE A 27 -2.07 1.67 -1.35
N VAL A 28 -1.59 0.62 -0.67
CA VAL A 28 -2.39 -0.28 0.17
C VAL A 28 -1.77 -0.37 1.56
N VAL A 29 -2.58 -0.18 2.60
CA VAL A 29 -2.16 -0.28 4.00
C VAL A 29 -2.74 -1.54 4.61
N PHE A 30 -1.89 -2.31 5.28
CA PHE A 30 -2.25 -3.54 5.97
C PHE A 30 -1.92 -3.44 7.46
N ASP A 31 -2.70 -4.13 8.30
CA ASP A 31 -2.28 -4.43 9.67
C ASP A 31 -1.42 -5.71 9.73
N ARG A 32 -0.92 -6.04 10.92
CA ARG A 32 -0.11 -7.24 11.16
C ARG A 32 -0.87 -8.57 10.90
N LYS A 33 -2.20 -8.54 10.83
CA LYS A 33 -3.08 -9.69 10.55
C LYS A 33 -3.52 -9.76 9.08
N PHE A 34 -2.89 -8.97 8.20
CA PHE A 34 -3.20 -8.86 6.77
C PHE A 34 -4.59 -8.32 6.46
N ASN A 35 -5.25 -7.65 7.40
CA ASN A 35 -6.46 -6.91 7.07
C ASN A 35 -6.07 -5.67 6.27
N VAL A 36 -6.80 -5.40 5.18
CA VAL A 36 -6.61 -4.17 4.42
C VAL A 36 -7.26 -3.03 5.20
N ILE A 37 -6.43 -2.12 5.71
CA ILE A 37 -6.86 -1.00 6.55
C ILE A 37 -7.29 0.18 5.69
N LYS A 38 -6.59 0.41 4.57
CA LYS A 38 -6.89 1.52 3.66
C LYS A 38 -6.30 1.29 2.28
N ILE A 39 -6.98 1.81 1.26
CA ILE A 39 -6.46 1.92 -0.11
C ILE A 39 -6.69 3.32 -0.65
N ASN A 40 -5.76 3.84 -1.46
CA ASN A 40 -5.97 5.11 -2.14
C ASN A 40 -6.78 4.93 -3.43
N LYS A 41 -7.19 6.05 -4.05
CA LYS A 41 -7.93 6.06 -5.32
C LYS A 41 -7.21 5.27 -6.43
N ALA A 42 -5.88 5.36 -6.52
CA ALA A 42 -5.09 4.63 -7.51
C ALA A 42 -5.16 3.10 -7.32
N ALA A 43 -5.07 2.62 -6.07
CA ALA A 43 -5.10 1.20 -5.74
C ALA A 43 -6.44 0.53 -6.04
N LYS A 44 -7.57 1.27 -6.07
CA LYS A 44 -8.90 0.71 -6.37
C LYS A 44 -8.94 -0.11 -7.67
N LYS A 45 -8.15 0.27 -8.69
CA LYS A 45 -8.10 -0.41 -10.00
C LYS A 45 -7.51 -1.83 -9.95
N PHE A 46 -6.86 -2.18 -8.84
CA PHE A 46 -6.24 -3.48 -8.62
C PHE A 46 -7.13 -4.45 -7.85
N PHE A 47 -8.28 -4.01 -7.35
CA PHE A 47 -9.24 -4.85 -6.63
C PHE A 47 -10.56 -4.92 -7.40
N ILE A 48 -11.22 -6.08 -7.38
CA ILE A 48 -12.54 -6.24 -8.00
C ILE A 48 -13.63 -5.54 -7.17
N GLU A 49 -13.49 -5.57 -5.86
CA GLU A 49 -14.40 -4.98 -4.88
C GLU A 49 -13.59 -4.20 -3.83
N ASN A 50 -14.26 -3.41 -2.98
CA ASN A 50 -13.56 -2.70 -1.90
C ASN A 50 -12.96 -3.71 -0.90
N PRO A 51 -11.62 -3.77 -0.75
CA PRO A 51 -10.97 -4.72 0.14
C PRO A 51 -10.93 -4.23 1.60
N THR A 52 -11.27 -2.98 1.87
CA THR A 52 -11.12 -2.37 3.20
C THR A 52 -11.90 -3.15 4.25
N GLY A 53 -11.23 -3.52 5.36
CA GLY A 53 -11.78 -4.35 6.43
C GLY A 53 -11.68 -5.86 6.17
N LYS A 54 -11.33 -6.30 4.94
CA LYS A 54 -11.19 -7.72 4.60
C LYS A 54 -9.73 -8.17 4.72
N LYS A 55 -9.53 -9.47 4.89
CA LYS A 55 -8.19 -10.09 4.81
C LYS A 55 -7.72 -10.11 3.36
N CYS A 56 -6.49 -9.65 3.12
CA CYS A 56 -5.91 -9.52 1.78
C CYS A 56 -6.07 -10.80 0.94
N PHE A 57 -5.76 -11.96 1.54
CA PHE A 57 -5.83 -13.26 0.85
C PHE A 57 -7.26 -13.76 0.55
N TYR A 58 -8.29 -13.12 1.10
CA TYR A 58 -9.69 -13.36 0.72
C TYR A 58 -10.21 -12.38 -0.34
N THR A 59 -9.41 -11.37 -0.70
CA THR A 59 -9.80 -10.38 -1.70
C THR A 59 -9.31 -10.80 -3.08
N LYS A 60 -10.15 -10.62 -4.09
CA LYS A 60 -9.74 -10.82 -5.49
C LYS A 60 -9.01 -9.56 -5.97
N HIS A 61 -7.71 -9.70 -6.23
CA HIS A 61 -6.85 -8.58 -6.61
C HIS A 61 -5.81 -8.96 -7.66
N LYS A 62 -5.34 -7.95 -8.40
CA LYS A 62 -4.41 -8.12 -9.52
C LYS A 62 -2.95 -8.27 -9.09
N PHE A 63 -2.64 -8.10 -7.80
CA PHE A 63 -1.33 -8.43 -7.23
C PHE A 63 -1.11 -9.94 -6.99
N ALA A 64 -2.02 -10.82 -7.43
CA ALA A 64 -2.01 -12.24 -7.10
C ALA A 64 -0.71 -12.97 -7.51
N LEU A 65 -0.05 -12.53 -8.59
CA LEU A 65 1.26 -13.08 -8.99
C LEU A 65 2.34 -12.86 -7.91
N ALA A 66 2.33 -11.71 -7.25
CA ALA A 66 3.24 -11.44 -6.15
C ALA A 66 2.94 -12.32 -4.92
N CYS A 67 1.74 -12.90 -4.79
CA CYS A 67 1.39 -13.69 -3.60
C CYS A 67 2.22 -14.98 -3.45
N LYS A 68 2.77 -15.54 -4.54
CA LYS A 68 3.73 -16.67 -4.45
C LYS A 68 4.97 -16.29 -3.62
N ASN A 69 5.40 -15.04 -3.72
CA ASN A 69 6.53 -14.49 -2.97
C ASN A 69 6.14 -13.12 -2.38
N CYS A 70 5.13 -13.13 -1.51
CA CYS A 70 4.43 -11.90 -1.09
C CYS A 70 5.36 -10.93 -0.36
N PRO A 71 5.67 -9.74 -0.93
CA PRO A 71 6.56 -8.78 -0.29
C PRO A 71 5.94 -8.24 1.01
N THR A 72 4.61 -8.10 1.06
CA THR A 72 3.90 -7.67 2.28
C THR A 72 4.09 -8.67 3.41
N TRP A 73 4.02 -9.98 3.12
CA TRP A 73 4.22 -11.01 4.13
C TRP A 73 5.65 -11.00 4.66
N GLN A 74 6.62 -10.89 3.76
CA GLN A 74 8.03 -10.80 4.11
C GLN A 74 8.32 -9.55 4.94
N THR A 75 7.77 -8.39 4.59
CA THR A 75 7.89 -7.15 5.37
C THR A 75 7.28 -7.30 6.76
N LEU A 76 6.07 -7.85 6.86
CA LEU A 76 5.41 -8.05 8.16
C LEU A 76 6.19 -9.03 9.06
N LYS A 77 6.82 -10.04 8.48
CA LYS A 77 7.62 -11.06 9.20
C LYS A 77 8.99 -10.52 9.63
N THR A 78 9.68 -9.81 8.75
CA THR A 78 11.09 -9.43 8.94
C THR A 78 11.29 -8.02 9.49
N GLY A 79 10.29 -7.15 9.37
CA GLY A 79 10.46 -5.70 9.60
C GLY A 79 11.37 -5.04 8.57
N ARG A 80 11.65 -5.68 7.44
CA ARG A 80 12.48 -5.09 6.37
C ARG A 80 11.61 -4.62 5.22
N VAL A 81 12.16 -3.66 4.48
CA VAL A 81 11.56 -3.24 3.21
C VAL A 81 11.75 -4.36 2.22
N MET A 82 10.67 -4.76 1.54
CA MET A 82 10.70 -5.82 0.54
C MET A 82 10.22 -5.30 -0.80
N THR A 83 10.65 -5.96 -1.86
CA THR A 83 10.32 -5.59 -3.24
C THR A 83 9.89 -6.83 -4.02
N SER A 84 8.96 -6.63 -4.94
CA SER A 84 8.53 -7.62 -5.92
C SER A 84 8.15 -6.90 -7.20
N GLU A 85 8.26 -7.58 -8.34
CA GLU A 85 7.89 -7.03 -9.63
C GLU A 85 6.74 -7.84 -10.21
N ILE A 86 5.73 -7.14 -10.72
CA ILE A 86 4.62 -7.74 -11.46
C ILE A 86 4.40 -6.97 -12.76
N LEU A 87 3.65 -7.53 -13.70
CA LEU A 87 3.16 -6.76 -14.83
C LEU A 87 1.96 -5.91 -14.41
N SER A 88 2.01 -4.61 -14.72
CA SER A 88 0.89 -3.69 -14.55
C SER A 88 -0.31 -4.21 -15.33
N PRO A 89 -1.47 -4.41 -14.69
CA PRO A 89 -2.66 -4.86 -15.40
C PRO A 89 -3.23 -3.80 -16.37
N LYS A 90 -2.80 -2.54 -16.22
CA LYS A 90 -3.24 -1.43 -17.04
C LYS A 90 -2.34 -1.26 -18.26
N SER A 91 -1.04 -1.13 -18.04
CA SER A 91 -0.06 -0.75 -19.06
C SER A 91 0.72 -1.96 -19.62
N ARG A 92 0.62 -3.14 -18.99
CA ARG A 92 1.47 -4.31 -19.25
C ARG A 92 2.97 -4.06 -19.04
N LEU A 93 3.35 -2.86 -18.60
CA LEU A 93 4.71 -2.52 -18.20
C LEU A 93 5.04 -3.10 -16.81
N PRO A 94 6.31 -3.31 -16.48
CA PRO A 94 6.68 -3.79 -15.16
C PRO A 94 6.32 -2.75 -14.09
N LEU A 95 5.71 -3.25 -13.01
CA LEU A 95 5.29 -2.50 -11.84
C LEU A 95 6.08 -3.03 -10.63
N LEU A 96 6.92 -2.16 -10.07
CA LEU A 96 7.66 -2.45 -8.85
C LEU A 96 6.74 -2.25 -7.65
N LEU A 97 6.48 -3.33 -6.91
CA LEU A 97 5.81 -3.31 -5.62
C LEU A 97 6.88 -3.20 -4.54
N LYS A 98 6.78 -2.18 -3.69
CA LYS A 98 7.65 -2.00 -2.53
C LYS A 98 6.82 -1.92 -1.26
N THR A 99 7.20 -2.71 -0.26
CA THR A 99 6.47 -2.81 1.00
C THR A 99 7.31 -2.33 2.16
N TYR A 100 6.75 -1.43 2.97
CA TYR A 100 7.41 -0.77 4.07
C TYR A 100 6.75 -1.13 5.40
N PRO A 101 7.53 -1.51 6.43
CA PRO A 101 6.97 -1.82 7.75
C PRO A 101 6.46 -0.54 8.43
N ILE A 102 5.31 -0.64 9.08
CA ILE A 102 4.80 0.37 10.00
C ILE A 102 5.10 -0.11 11.41
N TYR A 103 5.75 0.72 12.23
CA TYR A 103 6.10 0.39 13.61
C TYR A 103 5.12 1.01 14.62
N ASN A 104 4.93 0.34 15.76
CA ASN A 104 4.35 0.95 16.95
C ASN A 104 5.44 1.65 17.79
N ARG A 105 5.04 2.25 18.92
CA ARG A 105 5.97 2.96 19.83
C ARG A 105 7.08 2.06 20.40
N LEU A 106 6.81 0.76 20.53
CA LEU A 106 7.76 -0.24 21.03
C LEU A 106 8.64 -0.85 19.92
N ARG A 107 8.69 -0.22 18.73
CA ARG A 107 9.45 -0.72 17.55
C ARG A 107 9.02 -2.09 17.04
N ASN A 108 7.84 -2.56 17.44
CA ASN A 108 7.23 -3.75 16.87
C ASN A 108 6.48 -3.41 15.58
N VAL A 109 6.61 -4.25 14.55
CA VAL A 109 5.84 -4.10 13.30
C VAL A 109 4.35 -4.21 13.62
N LYS A 110 3.57 -3.16 13.35
CA LYS A 110 2.10 -3.14 13.52
C LYS A 110 1.33 -3.29 12.21
N GLY A 111 2.01 -3.14 11.09
CA GLY A 111 1.40 -3.18 9.76
C GLY A 111 2.44 -2.97 8.67
N ALA A 112 1.98 -2.85 7.43
CA ALA A 112 2.82 -2.55 6.28
C ALA A 112 2.09 -1.65 5.29
N VAL A 113 2.85 -0.86 4.53
CA VAL A 113 2.36 -0.09 3.38
C VAL A 113 2.97 -0.67 2.12
N LEU A 114 2.14 -1.08 1.17
CA LEU A 114 2.54 -1.42 -0.18
C LEU A 114 2.36 -0.20 -1.08
N ILE A 115 3.37 0.09 -1.87
CA ILE A 115 3.34 1.09 -2.94
C ILE A 115 3.72 0.39 -4.24
N GLY A 116 2.90 0.51 -5.27
CA GLY A 116 3.26 0.12 -6.64
C GLY A 116 3.75 1.33 -7.43
N ARG A 117 4.85 1.19 -8.17
CA ARG A 117 5.39 2.23 -9.05
C ARG A 117 5.72 1.62 -10.40
N GLU A 118 5.40 2.31 -11.49
CA GLU A 118 5.81 1.84 -12.82
C GLU A 118 7.34 1.89 -12.92
N SER A 119 7.95 0.81 -13.40
CA SER A 119 9.41 0.69 -13.50
C SER A 119 10.03 1.75 -14.41
N SER A 120 9.30 2.23 -15.41
CA SER A 120 9.70 3.35 -16.28
C SER A 120 9.93 4.66 -15.53
N ASP A 121 9.28 4.84 -14.36
CA ASP A 121 9.46 6.02 -13.51
C ASP A 121 10.70 5.92 -12.61
N ILE A 122 11.45 4.82 -12.72
CA ILE A 122 12.70 4.56 -12.00
C ILE A 122 13.80 4.38 -13.07
N PRO A 123 14.80 5.26 -13.17
CA PRO A 123 15.92 5.03 -14.05
C PRO A 123 16.60 3.71 -13.65
N ILE A 124 16.51 2.70 -14.52
CA ILE A 124 17.12 1.40 -14.29
C ILE A 124 18.63 1.61 -14.39
N LYS A 125 19.32 1.76 -13.25
CA LYS A 125 20.77 1.60 -13.21
C LYS A 125 21.07 0.11 -13.33
N TRP A 126 21.14 -0.38 -14.56
CA TRP A 126 21.83 -1.63 -14.82
C TRP A 126 23.27 -1.47 -14.31
N LYS A 127 23.62 -2.16 -13.22
CA LYS A 127 25.03 -2.43 -12.94
C LYS A 127 25.44 -3.49 -13.97
N ILE A 128 26.00 -3.01 -15.08
CA ILE A 128 26.87 -3.79 -15.96
C ILE A 128 28.11 -4.18 -15.16
#